data_AF-A0AA88WGG4-F1
#
_entry.id   AF-A0AA88WGG4-F1
#
_cell.length_a   1.000
_cell.length_b   1.000
_cell.length_c   1.000
_cell.angle_alpha   90.00
_cell.angle_beta   90.00
_cell.angle_gamma   90.00
#
_symmetry.space_group_name_H-M   'P 1'
#
loop_
_entity.id
_entity.type
_entity.pdbx_description
1 polymer ?
#
loop_
_entity_poly.entity_id
_entity_poly.type
_entity_poly.pdbx_seq_one_letter_code
_entity_poly.pdbx_strand_id
1 'polypeptide(L)'
;MLVAAAARTRLFTLQLPSPLQKSPPFTLSFRNSLSHSPRPGPNPSHHVSAAKTPSHALSDAAKFVRTVLFVPPGLDPDEVTDDMVLPGSNIVLGPYAGDAKIKEIEFVKSSSRPKDCPRDDRPEFAMVGRSNVGKSSLINYLVRKKEVALTSKKPGKTQLINHFLVNKSWYLVDLPGYGFANAPESAKMDWSSFTKGYFLNRDSLVAVLLLIDASVPPQKIDLDCANWLGRNNISITFVFTKCDKMKASKGKRPDENIKRFQELIRENYRQHPPWIMTSSVTGLGRDDLLLHMSQLRNYWDN
;
A
#
# COMPACT_ATOMS: atom_id res chain seq x y z
N MET A 1 -5.64 30.28 -6.24
CA MET A 1 -5.72 29.33 -5.12
C MET A 1 -6.14 27.89 -5.51
N LEU A 2 -6.60 27.62 -6.75
CA LEU A 2 -7.01 26.27 -7.19
C LEU A 2 -5.86 25.35 -7.68
N VAL A 3 -4.66 25.89 -7.92
CA VAL A 3 -3.53 25.14 -8.54
C VAL A 3 -2.68 24.42 -7.49
N ALA A 4 -2.69 24.85 -6.23
CA ALA A 4 -1.84 24.29 -5.17
C ALA A 4 -2.38 22.97 -4.58
N ALA A 5 -3.71 22.79 -4.51
CA ALA A 5 -4.33 21.59 -3.92
C ALA A 5 -4.12 20.34 -4.79
N ALA A 6 -4.20 20.47 -6.11
CA ALA A 6 -3.99 19.35 -7.05
C ALA A 6 -2.53 18.87 -7.11
N ALA A 7 -1.57 19.60 -6.55
CA ALA A 7 -0.16 19.24 -6.52
C ALA A 7 0.20 18.36 -5.31
N ARG A 8 -0.49 18.51 -4.16
CA ARG A 8 -0.12 17.86 -2.90
C ARG A 8 -0.38 16.35 -2.88
N THR A 9 -1.38 15.86 -3.61
CA THR A 9 -1.70 14.41 -3.66
C THR A 9 -0.95 13.65 -4.76
N ARG A 10 -0.29 14.35 -5.71
CA ARG A 10 0.27 13.74 -6.93
C ARG A 10 1.62 13.04 -6.78
N LEU A 11 2.29 13.18 -5.64
CA LEU A 11 3.64 12.63 -5.43
C LEU A 11 3.67 11.17 -4.97
N PHE A 12 2.53 10.58 -4.59
CA PHE A 12 2.42 9.17 -4.17
C PHE A 12 1.77 8.25 -5.21
N THR A 13 1.59 8.73 -6.44
CA THR A 13 0.80 8.01 -7.44
C THR A 13 1.55 6.80 -8.01
N LEU A 14 1.13 5.61 -7.61
CA LEU A 14 1.45 4.36 -8.29
C LEU A 14 0.69 4.33 -9.63
N GLN A 15 1.35 4.74 -10.71
CA GLN A 15 0.71 4.77 -12.02
C GLN A 15 0.41 3.35 -12.51
N LEU A 16 -0.82 3.12 -13.00
CA LEU A 16 -1.14 1.90 -13.75
C LEU A 16 -0.58 2.02 -15.19
N PRO A 17 -0.25 0.92 -15.87
CA PRO A 17 0.03 0.96 -17.30
C PRO A 17 -1.21 1.48 -18.07
N SER A 18 -0.97 2.31 -19.08
CA SER A 18 -2.01 2.62 -20.08
C SER A 18 -2.44 1.31 -20.76
N PRO A 19 -3.69 1.14 -21.20
CA PRO A 19 -4.10 -0.10 -21.87
C PRO A 19 -3.26 -0.32 -23.13
N LEU A 20 -2.30 -1.25 -23.06
CA LEU A 20 -1.48 -1.67 -24.20
C LEU A 20 -2.32 -2.58 -25.10
N GLN A 21 -2.36 -2.25 -26.40
CA GLN A 21 -2.85 -3.15 -27.45
C GLN A 21 -2.06 -4.47 -27.38
N LYS A 22 -2.79 -5.59 -27.41
CA LYS A 22 -2.24 -6.95 -27.33
C LYS A 22 -1.23 -7.18 -28.47
N SER A 23 0.05 -7.38 -28.13
CA SER A 23 1.01 -8.03 -29.02
C SER A 23 1.04 -9.55 -28.77
N PRO A 24 1.26 -10.39 -29.79
CA PRO A 24 1.16 -11.85 -29.69
C PRO A 24 2.34 -12.47 -28.91
N PRO A 25 2.23 -13.75 -28.48
CA PRO A 25 3.19 -14.34 -27.55
C PRO A 25 4.53 -14.66 -28.25
N PHE A 26 5.63 -14.24 -27.65
CA PHE A 26 6.97 -14.71 -28.00
C PHE A 26 7.25 -16.07 -27.35
N THR A 27 7.58 -17.06 -28.17
CA THR A 27 8.06 -18.39 -27.76
C THR A 27 9.57 -18.32 -27.45
N LEU A 28 9.95 -18.68 -26.22
CA LEU A 28 11.37 -18.95 -25.90
C LEU A 28 11.75 -20.36 -26.36
N SER A 29 12.76 -20.47 -27.22
CA SER A 29 13.48 -21.73 -27.45
C SER A 29 14.81 -21.69 -26.70
N PHE A 30 15.06 -22.71 -25.86
CA PHE A 30 16.36 -22.96 -25.24
C PHE A 30 17.19 -23.84 -26.19
N ARG A 31 18.38 -23.36 -26.61
CA ARG A 31 19.42 -24.21 -27.17
C ARG A 31 20.59 -24.28 -26.20
N ASN A 32 20.88 -25.50 -25.76
CA ASN A 32 22.15 -25.89 -25.15
C ASN A 32 23.24 -25.96 -26.23
N SER A 33 24.44 -25.45 -25.92
CA SER A 33 25.68 -25.99 -26.48
C SER A 33 26.89 -25.62 -25.62
N LEU A 34 27.55 -26.65 -25.11
CA LEU A 34 28.89 -26.66 -24.54
C LEU A 34 29.94 -26.83 -25.67
N SER A 35 31.07 -26.12 -25.60
CA SER A 35 32.44 -26.53 -26.04
C SER A 35 33.37 -25.30 -26.00
N HIS A 36 34.37 -25.26 -25.12
CA HIS A 36 35.79 -25.63 -25.27
C HIS A 36 36.71 -24.60 -26.00
N SER A 37 37.53 -23.92 -25.16
CA SER A 37 38.93 -23.48 -25.28
C SER A 37 39.46 -22.64 -26.47
N PRO A 38 40.31 -21.63 -26.19
CA PRO A 38 41.40 -21.27 -27.10
C PRO A 38 42.75 -21.00 -26.41
N ARG A 39 43.85 -21.16 -27.17
CA ARG A 39 45.21 -20.64 -26.89
C ARG A 39 45.93 -20.26 -28.21
N PRO A 40 47.02 -19.46 -28.18
CA PRO A 40 47.06 -18.17 -28.89
C PRO A 40 48.19 -18.01 -29.93
N GLY A 41 48.19 -16.89 -30.65
CA GLY A 41 49.32 -16.39 -31.45
C GLY A 41 49.24 -14.86 -31.67
N PRO A 42 50.36 -14.14 -31.91
CA PRO A 42 50.52 -12.74 -31.50
C PRO A 42 50.65 -11.70 -32.64
N ASN A 43 50.69 -10.43 -32.21
CA ASN A 43 51.36 -9.24 -32.78
C ASN A 43 50.54 -8.12 -33.47
N PRO A 44 51.04 -6.85 -33.38
CA PRO A 44 50.25 -5.70 -32.93
C PRO A 44 50.11 -4.58 -33.99
N SER A 45 49.21 -3.63 -33.76
CA SER A 45 49.40 -2.23 -34.19
C SER A 45 48.38 -1.28 -33.55
N HIS A 46 48.86 -0.05 -33.34
CA HIS A 46 48.27 1.06 -32.62
C HIS A 46 46.95 1.57 -33.22
N HIS A 47 45.97 1.88 -32.38
CA HIS A 47 45.15 3.07 -32.53
C HIS A 47 44.72 3.60 -31.16
N VAL A 48 45.17 4.82 -30.86
CA VAL A 48 44.67 5.64 -29.77
C VAL A 48 43.22 6.00 -30.09
N SER A 49 42.30 5.69 -29.18
CA SER A 49 40.92 6.18 -29.24
C SER A 49 40.43 6.47 -27.84
N ALA A 50 39.83 7.64 -27.73
CA ALA A 50 39.37 8.31 -26.52
C ALA A 50 38.69 7.36 -25.53
N ALA A 51 39.07 7.50 -24.25
CA ALA A 51 38.37 6.91 -23.13
C ALA A 51 36.91 7.38 -23.12
N LYS A 52 36.02 6.57 -23.66
CA LYS A 52 34.61 6.60 -23.29
C LYS A 52 34.52 5.98 -21.90
N THR A 53 34.23 6.80 -20.91
CA THR A 53 33.76 6.37 -19.59
C THR A 53 32.66 5.32 -19.80
N PRO A 54 32.76 4.11 -19.24
CA PRO A 54 31.61 3.23 -19.20
C PRO A 54 30.62 3.88 -18.24
N SER A 55 29.52 4.40 -18.78
CA SER A 55 28.30 4.66 -18.03
C SER A 55 27.87 3.31 -17.46
N HIS A 56 28.28 3.02 -16.23
CA HIS A 56 27.96 1.77 -15.56
C HIS A 56 26.44 1.63 -15.52
N ALA A 57 25.95 0.64 -16.26
CA ALA A 57 24.58 0.18 -16.19
C ALA A 57 24.26 -0.13 -14.73
N LEU A 58 23.19 0.50 -14.24
CA LEU A 58 22.54 0.25 -12.94
C LEU A 58 22.61 -1.24 -12.59
N SER A 59 23.15 -1.56 -11.42
CA SER A 59 23.28 -2.94 -10.95
C SER A 59 21.90 -3.62 -10.95
N ASP A 60 21.85 -4.90 -11.33
CA ASP A 60 20.59 -5.67 -11.37
C ASP A 60 19.90 -5.75 -10.00
N ALA A 61 20.66 -5.58 -8.91
CA ALA A 61 20.15 -5.42 -7.55
C ALA A 61 19.35 -4.12 -7.38
N ALA A 62 19.84 -2.98 -7.89
CA ALA A 62 19.11 -1.71 -7.86
C ALA A 62 17.81 -1.76 -8.68
N LYS A 63 17.79 -2.47 -9.81
CA LYS A 63 16.57 -2.72 -10.59
C LYS A 63 15.57 -3.64 -9.86
N PHE A 64 16.06 -4.66 -9.16
CA PHE A 64 15.23 -5.56 -8.35
C PHE A 64 14.61 -4.82 -7.15
N VAL A 65 15.41 -4.01 -6.43
CA VAL A 65 14.96 -3.13 -5.35
C VAL A 65 13.85 -2.19 -5.83
N ARG A 66 14.06 -1.49 -6.94
CA ARG A 66 13.09 -0.53 -7.51
C ARG A 66 11.76 -1.15 -7.96
N THR A 67 11.70 -2.46 -8.20
CA THR A 67 10.50 -3.14 -8.72
C THR A 67 9.69 -3.84 -7.64
N VAL A 68 10.27 -4.10 -6.46
CA VAL A 68 9.64 -4.87 -5.38
C VAL A 68 9.47 -4.05 -4.10
N LEU A 69 10.44 -3.19 -3.79
CA LEU A 69 10.38 -2.31 -2.62
C LEU A 69 9.63 -1.02 -2.96
N PHE A 70 8.82 -0.56 -2.01
CA PHE A 70 8.30 0.78 -1.98
C PHE A 70 9.37 1.69 -1.37
N VAL A 71 9.98 2.51 -2.21
CA VAL A 71 10.92 3.57 -1.82
C VAL A 71 10.10 4.85 -1.63
N PRO A 72 10.10 5.46 -0.43
CA PRO A 72 9.36 6.69 -0.19
C PRO A 72 9.97 7.87 -0.93
N PRO A 73 9.20 8.94 -1.15
CA PRO A 73 9.73 10.14 -1.77
C PRO A 73 10.85 10.76 -0.93
N GLY A 74 11.84 11.33 -1.61
CA GLY A 74 13.01 11.95 -0.98
C GLY A 74 14.11 10.99 -0.56
N LEU A 75 14.00 9.70 -0.87
CA LEU A 75 15.08 8.72 -0.74
C LEU A 75 15.53 8.26 -2.13
N ASP A 76 16.85 8.28 -2.40
CA ASP A 76 17.40 7.71 -3.62
C ASP A 76 17.36 6.17 -3.52
N PRO A 77 16.79 5.45 -4.51
CA PRO A 77 16.81 3.99 -4.52
C PRO A 77 18.21 3.36 -4.42
N ASP A 78 19.26 4.09 -4.80
CA ASP A 78 20.64 3.60 -4.74
C ASP A 78 21.25 3.74 -3.32
N GLU A 79 20.59 4.47 -2.42
CA GLU A 79 20.95 4.61 -1.00
C GLU A 79 20.22 3.59 -0.10
N VAL A 80 19.33 2.76 -0.67
CA VAL A 80 18.53 1.80 0.11
C VAL A 80 19.40 0.64 0.59
N THR A 81 19.37 0.40 1.90
CA THR A 81 20.00 -0.76 2.55
C THR A 81 18.95 -1.69 3.19
N ASP A 82 19.33 -2.93 3.47
CA ASP A 82 18.41 -3.96 4.00
C ASP A 82 17.82 -3.59 5.37
N ASP A 83 18.58 -2.89 6.22
CA ASP A 83 18.15 -2.43 7.54
C ASP A 83 17.13 -1.27 7.50
N MET A 84 16.98 -0.62 6.35
CA MET A 84 15.96 0.40 6.13
C MET A 84 14.60 -0.20 5.79
N VAL A 85 14.51 -1.50 5.48
CA VAL A 85 13.26 -2.16 5.13
C VAL A 85 12.49 -2.55 6.39
N LEU A 86 11.26 -2.05 6.50
CA LEU A 86 10.38 -2.40 7.62
C LEU A 86 10.10 -3.92 7.65
N PRO A 87 10.30 -4.60 8.79
CA PRO A 87 10.06 -6.04 8.90
C PRO A 87 8.64 -6.45 8.47
N GLY A 88 8.53 -7.55 7.72
CA GLY A 88 7.23 -8.07 7.26
C GLY A 88 6.51 -7.14 6.28
N SER A 89 7.25 -6.37 5.48
CA SER A 89 6.74 -5.40 4.53
C SER A 89 7.62 -5.33 3.28
N ASN A 90 7.24 -4.50 2.31
CA ASN A 90 8.16 -4.04 1.26
C ASN A 90 8.49 -2.54 1.38
N ILE A 91 8.31 -1.94 2.54
CA ILE A 91 8.39 -0.50 2.75
C ILE A 91 9.78 -0.13 3.24
N VAL A 92 10.41 0.82 2.56
CA VAL A 92 11.68 1.42 2.99
C VAL A 92 11.41 2.65 3.88
N LEU A 93 12.20 2.78 4.93
CA LEU A 93 12.27 3.99 5.75
C LEU A 93 13.17 5.02 5.08
N GLY A 94 12.61 6.20 4.84
CA GLY A 94 13.28 7.37 4.30
C GLY A 94 13.39 8.49 5.34
N PRO A 95 13.87 9.66 4.90
CA PRO A 95 14.24 10.75 5.80
C PRO A 95 13.07 11.37 6.57
N TYR A 96 11.83 11.16 6.11
CA TYR A 96 10.63 11.70 6.73
C TYR A 96 10.03 10.81 7.83
N ALA A 97 10.60 9.63 8.09
CA ALA A 97 10.12 8.73 9.14
C ALA A 97 10.40 9.31 10.54
N GLY A 98 9.35 9.65 11.28
CA GLY A 98 9.48 10.28 12.60
C GLY A 98 8.13 10.71 13.19
N ASP A 99 8.05 10.95 14.51
CA ASP A 99 6.80 11.37 15.18
C ASP A 99 5.63 10.38 14.99
N ALA A 100 5.93 9.09 15.06
CA ALA A 100 4.96 7.99 14.90
C ALA A 100 4.11 7.70 16.15
N LYS A 101 4.48 8.22 17.32
CA LYS A 101 3.83 7.90 18.60
C LYS A 101 2.44 8.51 18.69
N ILE A 102 1.41 7.69 18.90
CA ILE A 102 0.06 8.13 19.28
C ILE A 102 0.04 8.39 20.79
N LYS A 103 -0.14 9.66 21.18
CA LYS A 103 -0.23 10.12 22.58
C LYS A 103 -1.68 10.32 23.00
N GLU A 104 -2.48 10.93 22.12
CA GLU A 104 -3.89 11.21 22.36
C GLU A 104 -4.74 10.86 21.12
N ILE A 105 -5.99 10.51 21.38
CA ILE A 105 -7.00 10.24 20.35
C ILE A 105 -8.37 10.67 20.87
N GLU A 106 -9.12 11.34 20.02
CA GLU A 106 -10.46 11.86 20.26
C GLU A 106 -11.40 11.42 19.14
N PHE A 107 -12.58 10.90 19.49
CA PHE A 107 -13.64 10.69 18.51
C PHE A 107 -14.33 12.02 18.24
N VAL A 108 -14.27 12.50 17.00
CA VAL A 108 -14.81 13.82 16.64
C VAL A 108 -16.26 13.72 16.18
N LYS A 109 -16.55 12.89 15.17
CA LYS A 109 -17.89 12.74 14.59
C LYS A 109 -18.01 11.51 13.70
N SER A 110 -19.24 11.00 13.60
CA SER A 110 -19.68 10.09 12.54
C SER A 110 -20.48 10.84 11.48
N SER A 111 -20.12 10.67 10.20
CA SER A 111 -20.75 11.36 9.07
C SER A 111 -21.39 10.37 8.11
N SER A 112 -22.62 10.64 7.68
CA SER A 112 -23.32 9.83 6.67
C SER A 112 -23.01 10.25 5.24
N ARG A 113 -22.46 11.45 5.02
CA ARG A 113 -22.10 12.00 3.70
C ARG A 113 -20.74 12.70 3.76
N PRO A 114 -19.96 12.75 2.65
CA PRO A 114 -18.57 13.22 2.71
C PRO A 114 -18.54 14.71 3.00
N LYS A 115 -19.55 15.44 2.53
CA LYS A 115 -19.74 16.87 2.79
C LYS A 115 -19.90 17.22 4.27
N ASP A 116 -20.35 16.27 5.10
CA ASP A 116 -20.60 16.45 6.53
C ASP A 116 -19.35 16.12 7.38
N CYS A 117 -18.27 15.63 6.76
CA CYS A 117 -17.00 15.33 7.42
C CYS A 117 -16.30 16.64 7.85
N PRO A 118 -15.42 16.61 8.88
CA PRO A 118 -14.59 17.75 9.27
C PRO A 118 -13.86 18.38 8.09
N ARG A 119 -13.56 19.69 8.11
CA ARG A 119 -12.90 20.40 6.99
C ARG A 119 -11.81 21.36 7.48
N ASP A 120 -11.08 20.96 8.51
CA ASP A 120 -9.95 21.73 9.06
C ASP A 120 -8.60 21.36 8.42
N ASP A 121 -8.64 20.78 7.21
CA ASP A 121 -7.50 20.50 6.31
C ASP A 121 -6.33 19.70 6.91
N ARG A 122 -6.58 18.98 7.99
CA ARG A 122 -5.59 18.09 8.62
C ARG A 122 -5.37 16.83 7.78
N PRO A 123 -4.14 16.31 7.67
CA PRO A 123 -3.87 15.09 6.92
C PRO A 123 -4.68 13.89 7.44
N GLU A 124 -5.18 13.07 6.53
CA GLU A 124 -6.08 11.95 6.83
C GLU A 124 -5.55 10.61 6.30
N PHE A 125 -5.66 9.58 7.13
CA PHE A 125 -5.48 8.19 6.71
C PHE A 125 -6.82 7.46 6.81
N ALA A 126 -7.34 7.04 5.66
CA ALA A 126 -8.62 6.34 5.60
C ALA A 126 -8.43 4.82 5.62
N MET A 127 -9.04 4.15 6.60
CA MET A 127 -9.04 2.69 6.70
C MET A 127 -10.30 2.13 6.04
N VAL A 128 -10.12 1.22 5.09
CA VAL A 128 -11.22 0.51 4.43
C VAL A 128 -10.84 -0.95 4.22
N GLY A 129 -11.82 -1.83 4.12
CA GLY A 129 -11.62 -3.24 3.85
C GLY A 129 -12.91 -4.01 3.92
N ARG A 130 -12.88 -5.29 3.57
CA ARG A 130 -14.05 -6.16 3.64
C ARG A 130 -14.60 -6.23 5.08
N SER A 131 -15.90 -6.45 5.21
CA SER A 131 -16.51 -6.78 6.49
C SER A 131 -15.75 -7.92 7.20
N ASN A 132 -15.54 -7.77 8.52
CA ASN A 132 -14.78 -8.70 9.35
C ASN A 132 -13.30 -8.90 8.98
N VAL A 133 -12.71 -8.02 8.15
CA VAL A 133 -11.25 -8.05 7.85
C VAL A 133 -10.37 -7.77 9.08
N GLY A 134 -10.93 -7.12 10.11
CA GLY A 134 -10.19 -6.74 11.32
C GLY A 134 -9.96 -5.23 11.48
N LYS A 135 -10.64 -4.38 10.71
CA LYS A 135 -10.51 -2.92 10.75
C LYS A 135 -10.64 -2.30 12.15
N SER A 136 -11.76 -2.53 12.84
CA SER A 136 -11.95 -1.99 14.20
C SER A 136 -10.93 -2.54 15.20
N SER A 137 -10.53 -3.82 15.05
CA SER A 137 -9.49 -4.43 15.88
C SER A 137 -8.13 -3.77 15.67
N LEU A 138 -7.78 -3.48 14.41
CA LEU A 138 -6.55 -2.79 14.08
C LEU A 138 -6.57 -1.34 14.58
N ILE A 139 -7.69 -0.61 14.44
CA ILE A 139 -7.83 0.75 14.99
C ILE A 139 -7.56 0.75 16.49
N ASN A 140 -8.27 -0.07 17.26
CA ASN A 140 -8.09 -0.17 18.72
C ASN A 140 -6.65 -0.54 19.08
N TYR A 141 -6.03 -1.41 18.27
CA TYR A 141 -4.66 -1.83 18.48
C TYR A 141 -3.64 -0.71 18.21
N LEU A 142 -3.76 0.01 17.09
CA LEU A 142 -2.91 1.15 16.75
C LEU A 142 -2.91 2.19 17.88
N VAL A 143 -4.09 2.49 18.42
CA VAL A 143 -4.29 3.58 19.39
C VAL A 143 -4.09 3.13 20.85
N ARG A 144 -3.85 1.84 21.09
CA ARG A 144 -3.70 1.21 22.42
C ARG A 144 -4.83 1.55 23.41
N LYS A 145 -6.03 1.83 22.90
CA LYS A 145 -7.23 2.04 23.72
C LYS A 145 -8.28 1.02 23.34
N LYS A 146 -8.91 0.42 24.35
CA LYS A 146 -10.04 -0.48 24.15
C LYS A 146 -11.24 0.36 23.68
N GLU A 147 -11.98 -0.18 22.72
CA GLU A 147 -13.32 0.28 22.33
C GLU A 147 -13.44 1.69 21.72
N VAL A 148 -12.34 2.27 21.20
CA VAL A 148 -12.41 3.51 20.39
C VAL A 148 -13.22 3.27 19.10
N ALA A 149 -12.96 2.14 18.45
CA ALA A 149 -13.79 1.62 17.37
C ALA A 149 -14.55 0.39 17.86
N LEU A 150 -15.87 0.40 17.67
CA LEU A 150 -16.73 -0.73 18.06
C LEU A 150 -16.35 -1.98 17.25
N THR A 151 -15.90 -3.03 17.94
CA THR A 151 -15.60 -4.34 17.35
C THR A 151 -16.82 -5.25 17.43
N SER A 152 -17.47 -5.56 16.30
CA SER A 152 -18.56 -6.54 16.26
C SER A 152 -18.21 -7.69 15.31
N LYS A 153 -18.60 -8.92 15.68
CA LYS A 153 -18.54 -10.09 14.78
C LYS A 153 -19.65 -10.07 13.73
N LYS A 154 -20.76 -9.37 14.01
CA LYS A 154 -21.84 -9.17 13.04
C LYS A 154 -21.38 -8.12 12.05
N PRO A 155 -21.31 -8.42 10.75
CA PRO A 155 -21.06 -7.41 9.74
C PRO A 155 -22.00 -6.19 9.95
N GLY A 156 -21.59 -4.97 9.56
CA GLY A 156 -22.54 -3.94 9.06
C GLY A 156 -22.92 -2.81 9.96
N LYS A 157 -22.25 -2.74 11.10
CA LYS A 157 -22.48 -1.66 12.05
C LYS A 157 -21.84 -0.35 11.62
N THR A 158 -20.68 -0.36 10.96
CA THR A 158 -20.08 0.87 10.43
C THR A 158 -20.75 1.22 9.12
N GLN A 159 -21.80 2.04 9.18
CA GLN A 159 -22.47 2.66 8.01
C GLN A 159 -22.08 4.14 7.83
N LEU A 160 -21.39 4.70 8.81
CA LEU A 160 -20.95 6.09 8.86
C LEU A 160 -19.43 6.15 8.73
N ILE A 161 -18.92 7.29 8.27
CA ILE A 161 -17.50 7.61 8.31
C ILE A 161 -17.18 8.17 9.70
N ASN A 162 -16.33 7.48 10.46
CA ASN A 162 -15.92 7.94 11.78
C ASN A 162 -14.55 8.62 11.71
N HIS A 163 -14.46 9.84 12.23
CA HIS A 163 -13.20 10.58 12.31
C HIS A 163 -12.65 10.52 13.74
N PHE A 164 -11.42 10.04 13.87
CA PHE A 164 -10.67 10.07 15.11
C PHE A 164 -9.50 11.03 14.97
N LEU A 165 -9.51 12.14 15.72
CA LEU A 165 -8.43 13.10 15.75
C LEU A 165 -7.29 12.53 16.60
N VAL A 166 -6.11 12.40 16.02
CA VAL A 166 -4.92 11.84 16.65
C VAL A 166 -3.92 12.96 16.91
N ASN A 167 -3.41 13.03 18.14
CA ASN A 167 -2.42 14.02 18.56
C ASN A 167 -2.77 15.48 18.16
N LYS A 168 -4.07 15.81 18.09
CA LYS A 168 -4.59 17.11 17.59
C LYS A 168 -3.96 17.56 16.27
N SER A 169 -3.52 16.64 15.42
CA SER A 169 -2.72 16.95 14.23
C SER A 169 -3.26 16.30 12.96
N TRP A 170 -3.70 15.04 13.02
CA TRP A 170 -4.14 14.29 11.84
C TRP A 170 -5.33 13.39 12.16
N TYR A 171 -6.06 12.93 11.13
CA TYR A 171 -7.20 12.03 11.30
C TYR A 171 -6.89 10.59 10.92
N LEU A 172 -7.29 9.68 11.80
CA LEU A 172 -7.56 8.30 11.42
C LEU A 172 -9.06 8.19 11.09
N VAL A 173 -9.37 7.79 9.85
CA VAL A 173 -10.73 7.77 9.35
C VAL A 173 -11.19 6.33 9.13
N ASP A 174 -12.23 5.93 9.85
CA ASP A 174 -12.83 4.60 9.74
C ASP A 174 -13.98 4.63 8.73
N LEU A 175 -13.73 4.09 7.53
CA LEU A 175 -14.74 4.00 6.49
C LEU A 175 -15.61 2.73 6.68
N PRO A 176 -16.87 2.77 6.22
CA PRO A 176 -17.69 1.57 6.16
C PRO A 176 -17.02 0.50 5.30
N GLY A 177 -17.10 -0.77 5.70
CA GLY A 177 -16.48 -1.88 4.96
C GLY A 177 -17.34 -2.43 3.82
N TYR A 178 -16.72 -3.01 2.79
CA TYR A 178 -17.41 -3.63 1.65
C TYR A 178 -17.70 -5.13 1.84
N GLY A 179 -18.31 -5.74 0.82
CA GLY A 179 -18.53 -7.20 0.76
C GLY A 179 -19.66 -7.67 1.64
N PHE A 180 -20.69 -6.83 1.74
CA PHE A 180 -21.78 -7.01 2.65
C PHE A 180 -22.81 -8.02 2.13
N ALA A 181 -22.65 -9.29 2.48
CA ALA A 181 -23.43 -10.40 1.93
C ALA A 181 -24.96 -10.24 2.12
N ASN A 182 -25.38 -9.63 3.23
CA ASN A 182 -26.80 -9.48 3.60
C ASN A 182 -27.33 -8.04 3.51
N ALA A 183 -26.60 -7.12 2.87
CA ALA A 183 -27.10 -5.75 2.68
C ALA A 183 -28.06 -5.71 1.48
N PRO A 184 -29.14 -4.90 1.53
CA PRO A 184 -29.94 -4.58 0.36
C PRO A 184 -29.07 -4.03 -0.78
N GLU A 185 -29.46 -4.28 -2.03
CA GLU A 185 -28.68 -3.83 -3.19
C GLU A 185 -28.51 -2.31 -3.23
N SER A 186 -29.52 -1.54 -2.78
CA SER A 186 -29.44 -0.09 -2.58
C SER A 186 -28.32 0.31 -1.62
N ALA A 187 -28.16 -0.40 -0.49
CA ALA A 187 -27.10 -0.14 0.48
C ALA A 187 -25.71 -0.53 -0.05
N LYS A 188 -25.59 -1.52 -0.94
CA LYS A 188 -24.33 -1.83 -1.63
C LYS A 188 -23.96 -0.78 -2.67
N MET A 189 -24.95 -0.29 -3.42
CA MET A 189 -24.78 0.79 -4.40
C MET A 189 -24.38 2.11 -3.72
N ASP A 190 -25.07 2.47 -2.63
CA ASP A 190 -24.79 3.66 -1.82
C ASP A 190 -23.44 3.57 -1.12
N TRP A 191 -23.07 2.39 -0.60
CA TRP A 191 -21.72 2.17 -0.06
C TRP A 191 -20.64 2.50 -1.09
N SER A 192 -20.86 2.07 -2.34
CA SER A 192 -19.92 2.32 -3.42
C SER A 192 -19.87 3.80 -3.81
N SER A 193 -21.01 4.50 -3.94
CA SER A 193 -21.01 5.89 -4.40
C SER A 193 -20.48 6.85 -3.33
N PHE A 194 -20.88 6.65 -2.07
CA PHE A 194 -20.48 7.47 -0.93
C PHE A 194 -18.99 7.35 -0.62
N THR A 195 -18.47 6.12 -0.51
CA THR A 195 -17.07 5.87 -0.17
C THR A 195 -16.14 6.33 -1.30
N LYS A 196 -16.53 6.07 -2.56
CA LYS A 196 -15.80 6.57 -3.73
C LYS A 196 -15.82 8.10 -3.77
N GLY A 197 -16.96 8.71 -3.49
CA GLY A 197 -17.10 10.16 -3.40
C GLY A 197 -16.21 10.78 -2.33
N TYR A 198 -16.02 10.12 -1.18
CA TYR A 198 -15.04 10.55 -0.19
C TYR A 198 -13.62 10.49 -0.76
N PHE A 199 -13.20 9.37 -1.35
CA PHE A 199 -11.83 9.26 -1.89
C PHE A 199 -11.51 10.24 -3.02
N LEU A 200 -12.49 10.54 -3.89
CA LEU A 200 -12.28 11.42 -5.05
C LEU A 200 -12.25 12.91 -4.71
N ASN A 201 -12.83 13.31 -3.58
CA ASN A 201 -13.04 14.72 -3.25
C ASN A 201 -12.37 15.16 -1.94
N ARG A 202 -11.52 14.32 -1.35
CA ARG A 202 -10.88 14.59 -0.05
C ARG A 202 -9.42 14.98 -0.25
N ASP A 203 -9.16 16.26 -0.43
CA ASP A 203 -7.82 16.80 -0.69
C ASP A 203 -6.84 16.55 0.47
N SER A 204 -7.35 16.44 1.71
CA SER A 204 -6.59 16.11 2.91
C SER A 204 -6.22 14.62 3.04
N LEU A 205 -6.71 13.75 2.15
CA LEU A 205 -6.43 12.32 2.19
C LEU A 205 -4.97 12.04 1.77
N VAL A 206 -4.15 11.63 2.73
CA VAL A 206 -2.74 11.27 2.50
C VAL A 206 -2.64 9.90 1.86
N ALA A 207 -3.33 8.91 2.43
CA ALA A 207 -3.36 7.54 1.90
C ALA A 207 -4.56 6.74 2.41
N VAL A 208 -4.96 5.75 1.63
CA VAL A 208 -5.92 4.71 2.02
C VAL A 208 -5.16 3.50 2.55
N LEU A 209 -5.45 3.11 3.78
CA LEU A 209 -5.03 1.84 4.35
C LEU A 209 -6.08 0.79 3.94
N LEU A 210 -5.82 0.07 2.85
CA LEU A 210 -6.69 -1.01 2.37
C LEU A 210 -6.35 -2.31 3.10
N LEU A 211 -7.24 -2.74 4.00
CA LEU A 211 -7.07 -3.92 4.81
C LEU A 211 -7.44 -5.19 4.04
N ILE A 212 -6.59 -6.21 4.13
CA ILE A 212 -6.74 -7.50 3.45
C ILE A 212 -6.55 -8.62 4.48
N ASP A 213 -7.49 -9.56 4.56
CA ASP A 213 -7.38 -10.69 5.50
C ASP A 213 -6.40 -11.73 4.97
N ALA A 214 -5.22 -11.84 5.57
CA ALA A 214 -4.19 -12.78 5.12
C ALA A 214 -4.53 -14.24 5.44
N SER A 215 -5.50 -14.51 6.33
CA SER A 215 -5.87 -15.87 6.73
C SER A 215 -6.74 -16.60 5.71
N VAL A 216 -7.09 -15.95 4.60
CA VAL A 216 -7.88 -16.52 3.51
C VAL A 216 -7.25 -16.21 2.15
N PRO A 217 -7.53 -17.02 1.10
CA PRO A 217 -7.07 -16.71 -0.25
C PRO A 217 -7.51 -15.32 -0.72
N PRO A 218 -6.76 -14.67 -1.62
CA PRO A 218 -7.14 -13.39 -2.21
C PRO A 218 -8.58 -13.40 -2.74
N GLN A 219 -9.33 -12.35 -2.45
CA GLN A 219 -10.73 -12.26 -2.82
C GLN A 219 -10.89 -11.26 -3.96
N LYS A 220 -11.74 -11.58 -4.93
CA LYS A 220 -12.00 -10.71 -6.08
C LYS A 220 -12.42 -9.30 -5.66
N ILE A 221 -13.26 -9.18 -4.64
CA ILE A 221 -13.73 -7.87 -4.16
C ILE A 221 -12.62 -6.99 -3.57
N ASP A 222 -11.60 -7.59 -2.94
CA ASP A 222 -10.44 -6.87 -2.43
C ASP A 222 -9.56 -6.38 -3.59
N LEU A 223 -9.34 -7.24 -4.61
CA LEU A 223 -8.60 -6.89 -5.84
C LEU A 223 -9.32 -5.80 -6.64
N ASP A 224 -10.64 -5.89 -6.78
CA ASP A 224 -11.46 -4.90 -7.48
C ASP A 224 -11.38 -3.54 -6.78
N CYS A 225 -11.40 -3.52 -5.43
CA CYS A 225 -11.25 -2.30 -4.65
C CYS A 225 -9.85 -1.69 -4.82
N ALA A 226 -8.79 -2.50 -4.66
CA ALA A 226 -7.42 -2.08 -4.89
C ALA A 226 -7.26 -1.47 -6.29
N ASN A 227 -7.65 -2.18 -7.34
CA ASN A 227 -7.54 -1.71 -8.72
C ASN A 227 -8.37 -0.44 -8.99
N TRP A 228 -9.53 -0.29 -8.35
CA TRP A 228 -10.31 0.95 -8.46
C TRP A 228 -9.58 2.13 -7.82
N LEU A 229 -9.01 1.97 -6.63
CA LEU A 229 -8.23 3.02 -5.97
C LEU A 229 -7.02 3.42 -6.83
N GLY A 230 -6.28 2.43 -7.36
CA GLY A 230 -5.14 2.67 -8.24
C GLY A 230 -5.50 3.40 -9.54
N ARG A 231 -6.62 3.02 -10.20
CA ARG A 231 -7.10 3.70 -11.43
C ARG A 231 -7.46 5.16 -11.22
N ASN A 232 -7.85 5.53 -10.01
CA ASN A 232 -8.21 6.89 -9.64
C ASN A 232 -7.04 7.64 -8.99
N ASN A 233 -5.81 7.10 -9.09
CA ASN A 233 -4.59 7.70 -8.54
C ASN A 233 -4.68 8.02 -7.04
N ILE A 234 -5.47 7.25 -6.30
CA ILE A 234 -5.55 7.39 -4.85
C ILE A 234 -4.34 6.66 -4.26
N SER A 235 -3.63 7.31 -3.33
CA SER A 235 -2.50 6.70 -2.61
C SER A 235 -3.00 5.57 -1.71
N ILE A 236 -2.34 4.40 -1.75
CA ILE A 236 -2.80 3.20 -1.04
C ILE A 236 -1.61 2.55 -0.33
N THR A 237 -1.85 2.01 0.86
CA THR A 237 -1.00 0.99 1.49
C THR A 237 -1.85 -0.24 1.79
N PHE A 238 -1.41 -1.42 1.36
CA PHE A 238 -2.07 -2.67 1.71
C PHE A 238 -1.67 -3.10 3.12
N VAL A 239 -2.67 -3.31 3.97
CA VAL A 239 -2.45 -3.76 5.34
C VAL A 239 -2.99 -5.18 5.48
N PHE A 240 -2.09 -6.16 5.45
CA PHE A 240 -2.44 -7.55 5.64
C PHE A 240 -2.72 -7.82 7.11
N THR A 241 -3.95 -8.17 7.45
CA THR A 241 -4.37 -8.43 8.82
C THR A 241 -4.38 -9.92 9.14
N LYS A 242 -4.42 -10.24 10.43
CA LYS A 242 -4.55 -11.61 10.96
C LYS A 242 -3.42 -12.54 10.52
N CYS A 243 -2.21 -12.01 10.35
CA CYS A 243 -1.03 -12.79 9.98
C CYS A 243 -0.64 -13.84 11.04
N ASP A 244 -1.20 -13.77 12.25
CA ASP A 244 -1.10 -14.80 13.30
C ASP A 244 -1.90 -16.08 13.01
N LYS A 245 -2.91 -16.00 12.13
CA LYS A 245 -3.83 -17.12 11.91
C LYS A 245 -3.23 -18.14 10.95
N MET A 246 -2.76 -19.25 11.51
CA MET A 246 -2.55 -20.47 10.74
C MET A 246 -3.85 -21.27 10.64
N LYS A 247 -4.21 -21.71 9.43
CA LYS A 247 -5.32 -22.67 9.28
C LYS A 247 -4.78 -24.08 9.55
N ALA A 248 -5.46 -24.83 10.42
CA ALA A 248 -5.14 -26.23 10.65
C ALA A 248 -5.35 -27.07 9.37
N SER A 249 -4.34 -27.88 9.06
CA SER A 249 -4.29 -29.03 8.13
C SER A 249 -4.58 -28.90 6.63
N LYS A 250 -5.27 -27.87 6.10
CA LYS A 250 -5.56 -27.78 4.64
C LYS A 250 -5.55 -26.38 4.00
N GLY A 251 -5.27 -25.32 4.75
CA GLY A 251 -5.24 -23.94 4.23
C GLY A 251 -3.83 -23.46 3.94
N LYS A 252 -3.69 -22.61 2.91
CA LYS A 252 -2.46 -21.83 2.68
C LYS A 252 -2.14 -20.94 3.87
N ARG A 253 -0.85 -20.81 4.18
CA ARG A 253 -0.39 -19.94 5.26
C ARG A 253 -0.57 -18.45 4.88
N PRO A 254 -0.64 -17.52 5.85
CA PRO A 254 -0.78 -16.09 5.55
C PRO A 254 0.23 -15.54 4.55
N ASP A 255 1.49 -15.93 4.65
CA ASP A 255 2.58 -15.58 3.72
C ASP A 255 2.30 -16.02 2.28
N GLU A 256 1.75 -17.22 2.08
CA GLU A 256 1.38 -17.71 0.75
C GLU A 256 0.19 -16.93 0.15
N ASN A 257 -0.80 -16.56 0.97
CA ASN A 257 -1.94 -15.74 0.53
C ASN A 257 -1.50 -14.31 0.19
N ILE A 258 -0.59 -13.74 0.99
CA ILE A 258 0.03 -12.43 0.73
C ILE A 258 0.77 -12.47 -0.61
N LYS A 259 1.65 -13.44 -0.80
CA LYS A 259 2.39 -13.61 -2.06
C LYS A 259 1.43 -13.72 -3.25
N ARG A 260 0.37 -14.52 -3.12
CA ARG A 260 -0.64 -14.66 -4.16
C ARG A 260 -1.40 -13.36 -4.44
N PHE A 261 -1.73 -12.59 -3.41
CA PHE A 261 -2.37 -11.27 -3.58
C PHE A 261 -1.45 -10.32 -4.36
N GLN A 262 -0.16 -10.28 -3.99
CA GLN A 262 0.84 -9.44 -4.63
C GLN A 262 1.08 -9.82 -6.09
N GLU A 263 1.12 -11.12 -6.41
CA GLU A 263 1.19 -11.60 -7.80
C GLU A 263 0.02 -11.10 -8.64
N LEU A 264 -1.21 -11.22 -8.13
CA LEU A 264 -2.43 -10.81 -8.85
C LEU A 264 -2.51 -9.29 -9.02
N ILE A 265 -2.08 -8.53 -8.02
CA ILE A 265 -2.10 -7.08 -8.10
C ILE A 265 -1.01 -6.52 -9.01
N ARG A 266 0.18 -7.11 -9.02
CA ARG A 266 1.31 -6.61 -9.83
C ARG A 266 0.96 -6.48 -11.31
N GLU A 267 0.08 -7.32 -11.86
CA GLU A 267 -0.38 -7.23 -13.25
C GLU A 267 -1.01 -5.87 -13.60
N ASN A 268 -1.56 -5.16 -12.61
CA ASN A 268 -2.25 -3.90 -12.80
C ASN A 268 -1.40 -2.69 -12.44
N TYR A 269 -0.26 -2.83 -11.76
CA TYR A 269 0.51 -1.71 -11.23
C TYR A 269 1.92 -1.66 -11.82
N ARG A 270 2.41 -0.47 -12.20
CA ARG A 270 3.79 -0.31 -12.69
C ARG A 270 4.83 -0.53 -11.60
N GLN A 271 4.51 -0.10 -10.39
CA GLN A 271 5.34 -0.24 -9.21
C GLN A 271 4.57 -1.01 -8.15
N HIS A 272 5.29 -1.81 -7.38
CA HIS A 272 4.66 -2.59 -6.32
C HIS A 272 4.09 -1.66 -5.24
N PRO A 273 2.78 -1.71 -4.94
CA PRO A 273 2.24 -0.88 -3.89
C PRO A 273 2.88 -1.19 -2.53
N PRO A 274 2.98 -0.22 -1.62
CA PRO A 274 3.46 -0.48 -0.27
C PRO A 274 2.49 -1.45 0.43
N TRP A 275 3.05 -2.43 1.12
CA TRP A 275 2.29 -3.38 1.89
C TRP A 275 3.00 -3.76 3.17
N ILE A 276 2.22 -4.10 4.20
CA ILE A 276 2.75 -4.50 5.51
C ILE A 276 1.88 -5.58 6.18
N MET A 277 2.54 -6.51 6.87
CA MET A 277 1.91 -7.55 7.69
C MET A 277 1.55 -7.02 9.07
N THR A 278 0.35 -7.34 9.54
CA THR A 278 -0.14 -6.92 10.85
C THR A 278 -0.91 -8.02 11.57
N SER A 279 -0.86 -7.97 12.89
CA SER A 279 -1.70 -8.80 13.75
C SER A 279 -2.08 -8.03 15.01
N SER A 280 -3.37 -7.75 15.19
CA SER A 280 -3.89 -7.16 16.43
C SER A 280 -3.83 -8.11 17.63
N VAL A 281 -3.48 -9.38 17.42
CA VAL A 281 -3.36 -10.41 18.48
C VAL A 281 -1.93 -10.48 19.01
N THR A 282 -0.95 -10.62 18.10
CA THR A 282 0.47 -10.77 18.47
C THR A 282 1.19 -9.44 18.56
N GLY A 283 0.66 -8.42 17.89
CA GLY A 283 1.23 -7.09 17.82
C GLY A 283 2.15 -6.81 16.65
N LEU A 284 2.32 -7.80 15.77
CA LEU A 284 3.09 -7.67 14.53
C LEU A 284 2.72 -6.40 13.75
N GLY A 285 3.74 -5.65 13.31
CA GLY A 285 3.64 -4.59 12.31
C GLY A 285 2.99 -3.28 12.76
N ARG A 286 2.65 -3.12 14.05
CA ARG A 286 2.00 -1.88 14.53
C ARG A 286 2.94 -0.69 14.50
N ASP A 287 4.11 -0.81 15.10
CA ASP A 287 5.03 0.31 15.21
C ASP A 287 5.60 0.66 13.83
N ASP A 288 5.85 -0.35 13.00
CA ASP A 288 6.24 -0.23 11.60
C ASP A 288 5.18 0.49 10.76
N LEU A 289 3.90 0.12 10.89
CA LEU A 289 2.79 0.80 10.20
C LEU A 289 2.66 2.26 10.65
N LEU A 290 2.79 2.54 11.95
CA LEU A 290 2.77 3.91 12.47
C LEU A 290 3.94 4.73 11.92
N LEU A 291 5.12 4.11 11.79
CA LEU A 291 6.31 4.76 11.25
C LEU A 291 6.14 5.09 9.76
N HIS A 292 5.62 4.14 8.96
CA HIS A 292 5.25 4.39 7.56
C HIS A 292 4.20 5.49 7.42
N MET A 293 3.12 5.45 8.20
CA MET A 293 2.11 6.51 8.20
C MET A 293 2.72 7.88 8.53
N SER A 294 3.63 7.93 9.50
CA SER A 294 4.32 9.17 9.88
C SER A 294 5.19 9.71 8.76
N GLN A 295 5.89 8.84 8.04
CA GLN A 295 6.69 9.20 6.87
C GLN A 295 5.83 9.82 5.76
N LEU A 296 4.70 9.19 5.44
CA LEU A 296 3.78 9.71 4.42
C LEU A 296 3.19 11.08 4.84
N ARG A 297 2.82 11.22 6.11
CA ARG A 297 2.27 12.47 6.67
C ARG A 297 3.31 13.59 6.65
N ASN A 298 4.50 13.32 7.18
CA ASN A 298 5.55 14.33 7.28
C ASN A 298 5.98 14.79 5.88
N TYR A 299 6.02 13.90 4.88
CA TYR A 299 6.23 14.31 3.49
C TYR A 299 5.07 15.13 2.93
N TRP A 300 3.82 14.81 3.25
CA TRP A 300 2.65 15.57 2.82
C TRP A 300 2.63 17.00 3.38
N ASP A 301 3.20 17.21 4.57
CA ASP A 301 3.33 18.52 5.22
C ASP A 301 4.46 19.40 4.63
N ASN A 302 5.40 18.82 3.86
CA ASN A 302 6.52 19.52 3.22
C ASN A 302 6.14 20.11 1.85
#